data_AF-A0A6A4H3D7-F1
#
_entry.id   AF-A0A6A4H3D7-F1
#
_cell.length_a   1.000
_cell.length_b   1.000
_cell.length_c   1.000
_cell.angle_alpha   90.00
_cell.angle_beta   90.00
_cell.angle_gamma   90.00
#
_symmetry.space_group_name_H-M   'P 1'
#
loop_
_entity.id
_entity.type
_entity.pdbx_description
1 polymer ?
#
loop_
_entity_poly.entity_id
_entity_poly.type
_entity_poly.pdbx_seq_one_letter_code
_entity_poly.pdbx_strand_id
1 'polypeptide(L)'
;HFELLSSILKADGIPWENVYNMDEKGVQLGGGRHNSQEKYFYSREDKMMYKQKGDSLELVTVIDCVCADGTAPIKLAFVFAGATKFDDWFEVDDDILVATSENGWTDDEVGFKWFKETFVPQAKARNDSGKPIVLI
;
A
#
# COMPACT_ATOMS: atom_id res chain seq x y z
N HIS A 1 -10.43 23.30 -6.02
CA HIS A 1 -9.81 22.39 -5.05
C HIS A 1 -8.28 22.48 -5.11
N PHE A 2 -7.64 22.05 -6.20
CA PHE A 2 -6.18 22.08 -6.33
C PHE A 2 -5.55 23.48 -6.34
N GLU A 3 -6.23 24.49 -6.91
CA GLU A 3 -5.77 25.89 -6.85
C GLU A 3 -5.69 26.43 -5.41
N LEU A 4 -6.65 26.05 -4.55
CA LEU A 4 -6.67 26.47 -3.15
C LEU A 4 -5.56 25.78 -2.35
N LEU A 5 -5.34 24.48 -2.57
CA LEU A 5 -4.23 23.77 -1.95
C LEU A 5 -2.88 24.40 -2.38
N SER A 6 -2.71 24.64 -3.68
CA SER A 6 -1.51 25.27 -4.23
C SER A 6 -1.28 26.67 -3.65
N SER A 7 -2.33 27.47 -3.46
CA SER A 7 -2.18 28.79 -2.85
C SER A 7 -1.78 28.74 -1.37
N ILE A 8 -2.33 27.80 -0.60
CA ILE A 8 -1.97 27.58 0.81
C ILE A 8 -0.51 27.12 0.93
N LEU A 9 -0.12 26.10 0.16
CA LEU A 9 1.27 25.60 0.18
C LEU A 9 2.27 26.71 -0.17
N LYS A 10 1.95 27.56 -1.16
CA LYS A 10 2.78 28.71 -1.52
C LYS A 10 2.82 29.78 -0.42
N ALA A 11 1.69 30.08 0.21
CA ALA A 11 1.60 31.09 1.26
C ALA A 11 2.44 30.70 2.49
N ASP A 12 2.43 29.43 2.86
CA ASP A 12 3.19 28.90 4.01
C ASP A 12 4.65 28.52 3.64
N GLY A 13 4.97 28.55 2.35
CA GLY A 13 6.26 28.16 1.81
C GLY A 13 6.58 26.69 2.06
N ILE A 14 5.58 25.81 1.96
CA ILE A 14 5.71 24.37 2.11
C ILE A 14 6.22 23.80 0.77
N PRO A 15 7.41 23.18 0.72
CA PRO A 15 7.93 22.59 -0.49
C PRO A 15 7.21 21.29 -0.84
N TRP A 16 7.25 20.89 -2.12
CA TRP A 16 6.60 19.64 -2.58
C TRP A 16 7.16 18.38 -1.93
N GLU A 17 8.43 18.38 -1.52
CA GLU A 17 9.08 17.29 -0.78
C GLU A 17 8.48 17.05 0.63
N ASN A 18 7.64 17.96 1.11
CA ASN A 18 6.91 17.86 2.37
C ASN A 18 5.44 17.47 2.18
N VAL A 19 4.98 17.27 0.94
CA VAL A 19 3.59 16.95 0.62
C VAL A 19 3.50 15.50 0.18
N TYR A 20 2.63 14.74 0.83
CA TYR A 20 2.49 13.31 0.66
C TYR A 20 1.03 12.96 0.38
N ASN A 21 0.80 11.91 -0.40
CA ASN A 21 -0.51 11.30 -0.59
C ASN A 21 -0.36 9.81 -0.23
N MET A 22 -1.30 9.27 0.54
CA MET A 22 -1.36 7.84 0.87
C MET A 22 -2.59 7.21 0.24
N ASP A 23 -2.47 5.95 -0.17
CA ASP A 23 -3.60 5.15 -0.61
C ASP A 23 -3.42 3.68 -0.24
N GLU A 24 -4.52 2.94 -0.30
CA GLU A 24 -4.58 1.51 0.00
C GLU A 24 -4.86 0.68 -1.24
N LYS A 25 -4.17 -0.44 -1.36
CA LYS A 25 -4.37 -1.40 -2.44
C LYS A 25 -4.54 -2.82 -1.92
N GLY A 26 -5.72 -3.37 -2.12
CA GLY A 26 -5.96 -4.81 -1.99
C GLY A 26 -5.36 -5.60 -3.16
N VAL A 27 -4.57 -6.62 -2.85
CA VAL A 27 -3.97 -7.58 -3.78
C VAL A 27 -4.54 -8.97 -3.47
N GLN A 28 -5.41 -9.46 -4.35
CA GLN A 28 -6.03 -10.77 -4.18
C GLN A 28 -5.20 -11.84 -4.89
N LEU A 29 -4.76 -12.86 -4.14
CA LEU A 29 -3.83 -13.89 -4.63
C LEU A 29 -4.48 -14.91 -5.59
N GLY A 30 -5.81 -15.04 -5.57
CA GLY A 30 -6.56 -15.93 -6.47
C GLY A 30 -7.96 -15.43 -6.81
N GLY A 31 -8.78 -16.24 -7.49
CA GLY A 31 -10.19 -15.91 -7.80
C GLY A 31 -10.46 -14.80 -8.84
N GLY A 32 -9.44 -14.10 -9.34
CA GLY A 32 -9.62 -13.07 -10.38
C GLY A 32 -9.96 -13.66 -11.76
N ARG A 33 -11.15 -13.34 -12.30
CA ARG A 33 -11.54 -13.67 -13.69
C ARG A 33 -10.70 -12.94 -14.75
N HIS A 34 -9.96 -11.88 -14.38
CA HIS A 34 -9.32 -10.95 -15.32
C HIS A 34 -7.84 -10.59 -15.00
N ASN A 35 -7.17 -11.24 -14.04
CA ASN A 35 -5.80 -10.88 -13.65
C ASN A 35 -4.69 -11.41 -14.57
N SER A 36 -5.04 -12.08 -15.66
CA SER A 36 -4.06 -12.65 -16.58
C SER A 36 -4.47 -12.35 -18.02
N GLN A 37 -3.55 -11.72 -18.76
CA GLN A 37 -3.64 -11.60 -20.22
C GLN A 37 -3.20 -12.89 -20.94
N GLU A 38 -2.83 -13.93 -20.18
CA GLU A 38 -2.41 -15.20 -20.76
C GLU A 38 -3.58 -15.89 -21.44
N LYS A 39 -3.33 -16.31 -22.67
CA LYS A 39 -4.26 -17.14 -23.45
C LYS A 39 -3.72 -18.57 -23.42
N TYR A 40 -4.63 -19.52 -23.19
CA TYR A 40 -4.28 -20.94 -23.19
C TYR A 40 -4.85 -21.58 -24.45
N PHE A 41 -4.08 -22.51 -25.01
CA PHE A 41 -4.57 -23.38 -26.07
C PHE A 41 -5.24 -24.59 -25.42
N TYR A 42 -6.48 -24.87 -25.84
CA TYR A 42 -7.22 -26.04 -25.42
C TYR A 42 -7.40 -26.98 -26.62
N SER A 43 -7.52 -28.28 -26.35
CA SER A 43 -7.95 -29.22 -27.38
C SER A 43 -9.32 -28.83 -27.90
N ARG A 44 -9.57 -29.01 -29.20
CA ARG A 44 -10.88 -28.76 -29.81
C ARG A 44 -11.99 -29.63 -29.20
N GLU A 45 -11.62 -30.77 -28.62
CA GLU A 45 -12.54 -31.73 -28.00
C GLU A 45 -12.83 -31.41 -26.53
N ASP A 46 -12.03 -30.54 -25.90
CA ASP A 46 -12.23 -30.11 -24.52
C ASP A 46 -13.31 -29.03 -24.47
N LYS A 47 -14.53 -29.43 -24.09
CA LYS A 47 -15.67 -28.52 -23.95
C LYS A 47 -15.61 -27.62 -22.73
N MET A 48 -14.84 -28.00 -21.71
CA MET A 48 -14.76 -27.26 -20.45
C MET A 48 -13.78 -26.09 -20.56
N MET A 49 -12.71 -26.24 -21.36
CA MET A 49 -11.66 -25.22 -21.55
C MET A 49 -11.21 -24.62 -20.21
N TYR A 50 -11.07 -25.49 -19.20
CA TYR A 50 -10.88 -25.08 -17.81
C TYR A 50 -9.40 -25.20 -17.44
N LYS A 51 -8.84 -24.12 -16.89
CA LYS A 51 -7.54 -24.13 -16.23
C LYS A 51 -7.77 -24.10 -14.72
N GLN A 52 -7.21 -25.08 -14.00
CA GLN A 52 -7.14 -25.03 -12.54
C GLN A 52 -6.46 -23.73 -12.11
N LYS A 53 -7.14 -22.97 -11.28
CA LYS A 53 -6.60 -21.77 -10.62
C LYS A 53 -6.58 -22.06 -9.13
N GLY A 54 -5.68 -21.40 -8.41
CA GLY A 54 -5.78 -21.37 -6.95
C GLY A 54 -7.10 -20.69 -6.58
N ASP A 55 -7.92 -21.38 -5.80
CA ASP A 55 -9.18 -20.87 -5.25
C ASP A 55 -8.95 -20.02 -3.98
N SER A 56 -7.69 -19.75 -3.62
CA SER A 56 -7.39 -18.87 -2.50
C SER A 56 -7.89 -17.47 -2.81
N LEU A 57 -8.87 -17.01 -2.03
CA LEU A 57 -9.39 -15.65 -2.05
C LEU A 57 -8.65 -14.75 -1.06
N GLU A 58 -7.47 -15.18 -0.62
CA GLU A 58 -6.66 -14.41 0.32
C GLU A 58 -6.31 -13.04 -0.25
N LEU A 59 -6.58 -12.03 0.56
CA LEU A 59 -6.34 -10.63 0.28
C LEU A 59 -5.16 -10.17 1.12
N VAL A 60 -4.18 -9.57 0.46
CA VAL A 60 -3.14 -8.79 1.13
C VAL A 60 -3.43 -7.33 0.85
N THR A 61 -3.57 -6.52 1.89
CA THR A 61 -3.72 -5.08 1.72
C THR A 61 -2.36 -4.41 1.83
N VAL A 62 -2.06 -3.51 0.90
CA VAL A 62 -0.83 -2.70 0.89
C VAL A 62 -1.22 -1.26 1.17
N ILE A 63 -0.52 -0.63 2.12
CA ILE A 63 -0.61 0.81 2.37
C ILE A 63 0.65 1.42 1.78
N ASP A 64 0.51 2.35 0.84
CA ASP A 64 1.64 3.01 0.17
C ASP A 64 1.50 4.53 0.18
N CYS A 65 2.62 5.23 0.17
CA CYS A 65 2.66 6.68 0.29
C CYS A 65 3.68 7.31 -0.65
N VAL A 66 3.20 8.24 -1.48
CA VAL A 66 3.97 8.91 -2.52
C VAL A 66 4.11 10.39 -2.19
N CYS A 67 5.31 10.92 -2.39
CA CYS A 67 5.63 12.33 -2.21
C CYS A 67 5.35 13.12 -3.50
N ALA A 68 4.88 14.36 -3.35
CA ALA A 68 4.57 15.24 -4.48
C ALA A 68 5.82 15.73 -5.24
N ASP A 69 7.02 15.48 -4.71
CA ASP A 69 8.28 15.66 -5.44
C ASP A 69 8.53 14.57 -6.50
N GLY A 70 7.64 13.57 -6.59
CA GLY A 70 7.71 12.45 -7.53
C GLY A 70 8.44 11.22 -6.99
N THR A 71 8.88 11.24 -5.74
CA THR A 71 9.51 10.09 -5.07
C THR A 71 8.50 9.32 -4.20
N ALA A 72 8.83 8.09 -3.83
CA ALA A 72 8.09 7.29 -2.85
C ALA A 72 9.04 6.85 -1.72
N PRO A 73 9.41 7.78 -0.81
CA PRO A 73 10.46 7.52 0.17
C PRO A 73 9.94 6.79 1.42
N ILE A 74 8.62 6.82 1.64
CA ILE A 74 8.00 6.14 2.77
C ILE A 74 7.87 4.66 2.41
N LYS A 75 8.32 3.79 3.32
CA LYS A 75 8.17 2.35 3.16
C LYS A 75 6.69 1.98 3.21
N LEU A 76 6.28 1.15 2.26
CA LEU A 76 4.96 0.54 2.25
C LEU A 76 4.76 -0.34 3.49
N ALA A 77 3.49 -0.62 3.81
CA ALA A 77 3.11 -1.60 4.81
C ALA A 77 2.24 -2.69 4.21
N PHE A 78 2.33 -3.89 4.79
CA PHE A 78 1.51 -5.03 4.42
C PHE A 78 0.56 -5.40 5.55
N VAL A 79 -0.67 -5.71 5.18
CA VAL A 79 -1.71 -6.20 6.09
C VAL A 79 -2.18 -7.57 5.58
N PHE A 80 -1.89 -8.60 6.36
CA PHE A 80 -2.31 -9.98 6.08
C PHE A 80 -3.56 -10.34 6.88
N ALA A 81 -4.41 -11.20 6.30
CA ALA A 81 -5.51 -11.79 7.05
C ALA A 81 -4.98 -12.79 8.10
N GLY A 82 -5.35 -12.62 9.36
CA GLY A 82 -4.95 -13.51 10.44
C GLY A 82 -4.94 -12.85 11.81
N ALA A 83 -4.93 -13.68 12.87
CA ALA A 83 -4.87 -13.20 14.26
C ALA A 83 -3.44 -12.93 14.74
N THR A 84 -2.45 -13.57 14.12
CA THR A 84 -1.04 -13.43 14.48
C THR A 84 -0.17 -13.74 13.27
N LYS A 85 1.11 -13.41 13.38
CA LYS A 85 2.14 -13.74 12.40
C LYS A 85 3.33 -14.34 13.12
N PHE A 86 4.05 -15.22 12.43
CA PHE A 86 5.37 -15.67 12.86
C PHE A 86 6.41 -14.85 12.12
N ASP A 87 7.26 -14.14 12.87
CA ASP A 87 8.23 -13.20 12.28
C ASP A 87 9.21 -13.92 11.33
N ASP A 88 9.57 -15.18 11.64
CA ASP A 88 10.43 -16.04 10.79
C ASP A 88 9.85 -16.34 9.40
N TRP A 89 8.58 -16.04 9.13
CA TRP A 89 7.98 -16.23 7.80
C TRP A 89 8.31 -15.11 6.82
N PHE A 90 8.87 -14.00 7.29
CA PHE A 90 9.09 -12.81 6.49
C PHE A 90 10.58 -12.46 6.42
N GLU A 91 11.09 -12.29 5.21
CA GLU A 91 12.36 -11.64 4.94
C GLU A 91 12.05 -10.24 4.39
N VAL A 92 11.99 -9.24 5.27
CA VAL A 92 11.57 -7.89 4.93
C VAL A 92 12.48 -6.85 5.59
N ASP A 93 12.53 -5.66 5.01
CA ASP A 93 13.23 -4.50 5.60
C ASP A 93 12.59 -4.16 6.96
N ASP A 94 13.40 -3.89 7.99
CA ASP A 94 12.94 -3.58 9.35
C ASP A 94 12.03 -2.33 9.41
N ASP A 95 12.17 -1.42 8.43
CA ASP A 95 11.36 -0.21 8.33
C ASP A 95 9.97 -0.46 7.67
N ILE A 96 9.73 -1.68 7.16
CA ILE A 96 8.43 -2.08 6.60
C ILE A 96 7.56 -2.67 7.70
N LEU A 97 6.38 -2.07 7.88
CA LEU A 97 5.39 -2.60 8.80
C LEU A 97 4.68 -3.82 8.20
N VAL A 98 4.77 -4.95 8.90
CA VAL A 98 3.94 -6.14 8.65
C VAL A 98 2.89 -6.26 9.75
N ALA A 99 1.64 -5.96 9.38
CA ALA A 99 0.47 -6.02 10.24
C ALA A 99 -0.43 -7.21 9.88
N THR A 100 -1.33 -7.55 10.79
CA THR A 100 -2.36 -8.57 10.61
C THR A 100 -3.70 -8.04 11.08
N SER A 101 -4.78 -8.35 10.38
CA SER A 101 -6.16 -8.10 10.81
C SER A 101 -7.02 -9.34 10.55
N GLU A 102 -8.15 -9.50 11.25
CA GLU A 102 -8.98 -10.72 11.14
C GLU A 102 -9.39 -11.05 9.69
N ASN A 103 -9.59 -10.03 8.86
CA ASN A 103 -10.10 -10.16 7.50
C ASN A 103 -9.13 -9.68 6.41
N GLY A 104 -7.92 -9.23 6.79
CA GLY A 104 -6.90 -8.70 5.86
C GLY A 104 -7.18 -7.29 5.34
N TRP A 105 -8.21 -6.61 5.86
CA TRP A 105 -8.48 -5.20 5.56
C TRP A 105 -7.77 -4.30 6.55
N THR A 106 -7.49 -3.07 6.15
CA THR A 106 -7.06 -2.03 7.09
C THR A 106 -8.23 -1.65 7.99
N ASP A 107 -7.91 -1.40 9.26
CA ASP A 107 -8.79 -0.77 10.23
C ASP A 107 -8.09 0.45 10.86
N ASP A 108 -8.81 1.15 11.74
CA ASP A 108 -8.28 2.34 12.41
C ASP A 108 -7.00 2.04 13.22
N GLU A 109 -6.86 0.83 13.76
CA GLU A 109 -5.68 0.44 14.56
C GLU A 109 -4.45 0.24 13.67
N VAL A 110 -4.61 -0.49 12.56
CA VAL A 110 -3.54 -0.71 11.57
C VAL A 110 -3.14 0.60 10.91
N GLY A 111 -4.10 1.42 10.51
CA GLY A 111 -3.84 2.74 9.93
C GLY A 111 -3.12 3.67 10.89
N PHE A 112 -3.55 3.72 12.16
CA PHE A 112 -2.87 4.50 13.19
C PHE A 112 -1.45 4.00 13.47
N LYS A 113 -1.26 2.67 13.51
CA LYS A 113 0.05 2.06 13.70
C LYS A 113 0.99 2.43 12.55
N TRP A 114 0.56 2.27 11.29
CA TRP A 114 1.33 2.71 10.12
C TRP A 114 1.68 4.20 10.20
N PHE A 115 0.71 5.05 10.52
CA PHE A 115 0.93 6.49 10.60
C PHE A 115 1.99 6.84 11.64
N LYS A 116 1.91 6.24 12.83
CA LYS A 116 2.78 6.53 13.97
C LYS A 116 4.17 5.91 13.85
N GLU A 117 4.27 4.68 13.38
CA GLU A 117 5.51 3.88 13.39
C GLU A 117 6.26 3.97 12.05
N THR A 118 5.56 4.19 10.94
CA THR A 118 6.16 4.24 9.59
C THR A 118 6.18 5.66 9.04
N PHE A 119 5.00 6.27 8.82
CA PHE A 119 4.91 7.56 8.12
C PHE A 119 5.60 8.70 8.89
N VAL A 120 5.21 8.94 10.15
CA VAL A 120 5.72 10.09 10.92
C VAL A 120 7.25 10.06 11.08
N PRO A 121 7.89 8.94 11.47
CA PRO A 121 9.34 8.89 11.62
C PRO A 121 10.07 9.11 10.29
N GLN A 122 9.63 8.45 9.22
CA GLN A 122 10.31 8.50 7.92
C GLN A 122 10.13 9.85 7.22
N ALA A 123 8.92 10.42 7.27
CA ALA A 123 8.66 11.75 6.72
C ALA A 123 9.42 12.84 7.49
N LYS A 124 9.56 12.71 8.81
CA LYS A 124 10.38 13.64 9.62
C LYS A 124 11.87 13.52 9.32
N ALA A 125 12.38 12.31 9.13
CA ALA A 125 13.80 12.07 8.82
C ALA A 125 14.21 12.73 7.49
N ARG A 126 13.27 12.89 6.55
CA ARG A 126 13.48 13.54 5.25
C ARG A 126 13.22 15.05 5.26
N ASN A 127 12.64 15.61 6.33
CA ASN A 127 12.21 17.00 6.35
C ASN A 127 13.38 17.97 6.57
N ASP A 128 14.17 18.18 5.52
CA ASP A 128 15.32 19.09 5.52
C ASP A 128 14.90 20.57 5.57
N SER A 129 13.72 20.88 5.04
CA SER A 129 13.20 22.26 4.97
C SER A 129 12.73 22.81 6.32
N GLY A 130 12.47 21.94 7.32
CA GLY A 130 11.89 22.30 8.61
C GLY A 130 10.45 22.82 8.52
N LYS A 131 9.83 22.76 7.35
CA LYS A 131 8.44 23.19 7.11
C LYS A 131 7.45 22.13 7.57
N PRO A 132 6.16 22.47 7.73
CA PRO A 132 5.13 21.46 8.01
C PRO A 132 5.14 20.32 6.99
N ILE A 133 4.87 19.10 7.46
CA ILE A 133 4.62 17.93 6.62
C ILE A 133 3.11 17.84 6.41
N VAL A 134 2.68 17.65 5.17
CA VAL A 134 1.27 17.55 4.79
C VAL A 134 1.02 16.16 4.23
N LEU A 135 0.14 15.40 4.87
CA LEU A 135 -0.43 14.17 4.30
C LEU A 135 -1.83 14.51 3.80
N ILE A 136 -2.07 14.26 2.51
CA ILE A 136 -3.32 14.52 1.78
C ILE A 136 -4.05 13.20 1.57
#